data_AF-A0A8T3WN46-F1
#
_entry.id   AF-A0A8T3WN46-F1
#
_cell.length_a   1.000
_cell.length_b   1.000
_cell.length_c   1.000
_cell.angle_alpha   90.00
_cell.angle_beta   90.00
_cell.angle_gamma   90.00
#
_symmetry.space_group_name_H-M   'P 1'
#
loop_
_entity.id
_entity.type
_entity.pdbx_description
1 polymer ?
#
loop_
_entity_poly.entity_id
_entity_poly.type
_entity_poly.pdbx_seq_one_letter_code
_entity_poly.pdbx_strand_id
1 'polypeptide(L)'
;MVSLAIVGITTVAFGIGSLILASRARKRLSPGSLRRFIDNFSVCIVFIVVFSLWQTVRSIANIQVSLSGFLGYPELIFIVFAYIGFIITSYRVSKISKEFGFKEEGKEIRKLVKKK
;
A
#
# COMPACT_ATOMS: atom_id res chain seq x y z
N MET A 1 -5.52 20.05 -18.60
CA MET A 1 -5.58 18.68 -19.16
C MET A 1 -4.20 18.02 -19.18
N VAL A 2 -3.18 18.61 -19.81
CA VAL A 2 -1.82 18.05 -19.88
C VAL A 2 -1.22 17.74 -18.48
N SER A 3 -1.37 18.64 -17.51
CA SER A 3 -0.84 18.42 -16.16
C SER A 3 -1.50 17.24 -15.42
N LEU A 4 -2.81 17.03 -15.59
CA LEU A 4 -3.53 15.92 -14.95
C LEU A 4 -3.15 14.57 -15.57
N ALA A 5 -2.98 14.52 -16.89
CA ALA A 5 -2.50 13.32 -17.58
C ALA A 5 -1.07 12.95 -17.16
N ILE A 6 -0.17 13.93 -17.03
CA ILE A 6 1.20 13.71 -16.56
C ILE A 6 1.20 13.17 -15.12
N VAL A 7 0.41 13.77 -14.23
CA VAL A 7 0.27 13.29 -12.84
C VAL A 7 -0.30 11.87 -12.80
N GLY A 8 -1.30 11.57 -13.62
CA GLY A 8 -1.88 10.23 -13.73
C GLY A 8 -0.87 9.18 -14.20
N ILE A 9 -0.17 9.45 -15.31
CA ILE A 9 0.84 8.55 -15.89
C ILE A 9 2.00 8.31 -14.91
N THR A 10 2.51 9.38 -14.29
CA THR A 10 3.60 9.25 -13.31
C THR A 10 3.15 8.44 -12.09
N THR A 11 1.95 8.67 -11.56
CA THR A 11 1.39 7.89 -10.44
C THR A 11 1.30 6.40 -10.78
N VAL A 12 0.82 6.06 -11.97
CA VAL A 12 0.75 4.67 -12.44
C VAL A 12 2.15 4.06 -12.56
N ALA A 13 3.12 4.79 -13.11
CA ALA A 13 4.50 4.32 -13.25
C ALA A 13 5.14 4.02 -11.87
N PHE A 14 4.97 4.92 -10.90
CA PHE A 14 5.44 4.70 -9.52
C PHE A 14 4.73 3.53 -8.85
N GLY A 15 3.43 3.36 -9.08
CA GLY A 15 2.67 2.22 -8.55
C GLY A 15 3.15 0.88 -9.10
N ILE A 16 3.39 0.78 -10.41
CA ILE A 16 3.98 -0.41 -11.05
C ILE A 16 5.39 -0.66 -10.51
N GLY A 17 6.23 0.38 -10.43
CA GLY A 17 7.58 0.27 -9.85
C GLY A 17 7.56 -0.25 -8.42
N SER A 18 6.60 0.21 -7.61
CA SER A 18 6.38 -0.24 -6.24
C SER A 18 6.01 -1.73 -6.18
N LEU A 19 5.16 -2.23 -7.10
CA LEU A 19 4.83 -3.66 -7.20
C LEU A 19 6.03 -4.53 -7.56
N ILE A 20 6.87 -4.05 -8.47
CA ILE A 20 8.11 -4.75 -8.85
C ILE A 20 9.05 -4.87 -7.65
N LEU A 21 9.23 -3.77 -6.91
CA LEU A 21 10.06 -3.76 -5.70
C LEU A 21 9.49 -4.66 -4.61
N ALA A 22 8.18 -4.58 -4.35
CA ALA A 22 7.50 -5.45 -3.39
C ALA A 22 7.66 -6.93 -3.79
N SER A 23 7.50 -7.26 -5.06
CA SER A 23 7.70 -8.62 -5.58
C SER A 23 9.13 -9.11 -5.41
N ARG A 24 10.13 -8.25 -5.66
CA ARG A 24 11.55 -8.58 -5.45
C ARG A 24 11.85 -8.80 -3.97
N ALA A 25 11.34 -7.94 -3.09
CA ALA A 25 11.48 -8.08 -1.64
C ALA A 25 10.85 -9.39 -1.16
N ARG A 26 9.62 -9.70 -1.61
CA ARG A 26 8.90 -10.95 -1.29
C ARG A 26 9.73 -12.19 -1.61
N LYS A 27 10.37 -12.24 -2.79
CA LYS A 27 11.17 -13.40 -3.24
C LYS A 27 12.40 -13.65 -2.36
N ARG A 28 12.92 -12.61 -1.69
CA ARG A 28 14.07 -12.71 -0.78
C ARG A 28 13.69 -13.11 0.64
N LEU A 29 12.40 -13.09 0.98
CA LEU A 29 11.93 -13.42 2.31
C LEU A 29 11.59 -14.90 2.44
N SER A 30 12.01 -15.48 3.56
CA SER A 30 11.54 -16.79 3.99
C SER A 30 10.01 -16.77 4.24
N PRO A 31 9.33 -17.93 4.13
CA PRO A 31 7.93 -18.04 4.54
C PRO A 31 7.77 -17.58 5.99
N GLY A 32 6.99 -16.52 6.22
CA GLY A 32 6.86 -15.92 7.55
C GLY A 32 5.92 -14.72 7.60
N SER A 33 5.82 -14.09 8.76
CA SER A 33 4.97 -12.91 9.01
C SER A 33 5.30 -11.75 8.07
N LEU A 34 6.60 -11.51 7.82
CA LEU A 34 7.07 -10.44 6.93
C LEU A 34 6.74 -10.69 5.45
N ARG A 35 6.87 -11.93 4.95
CA ARG A 35 6.46 -12.28 3.58
C ARG A 35 4.96 -12.08 3.37
N ARG A 36 4.15 -12.50 4.35
CA ARG A 36 2.70 -12.27 4.36
C ARG A 36 2.33 -10.78 4.45
N PHE A 37 3.13 -9.96 5.12
CA PHE A 37 2.95 -8.50 5.12
C PHE A 37 3.17 -7.93 3.71
N ILE A 38 4.25 -8.31 3.03
CA ILE A 38 4.52 -7.85 1.66
C ILE A 38 3.41 -8.29 0.69
N ASP A 39 2.84 -9.48 0.86
CA ASP A 39 1.73 -9.96 0.03
C ASP A 39 0.50 -9.04 0.17
N ASN A 40 0.09 -8.73 1.41
CA ASN A 40 -1.02 -7.81 1.65
C ASN A 40 -0.72 -6.38 1.16
N PHE A 41 0.50 -5.89 1.40
CA PHE A 41 0.94 -4.59 0.91
C PHE A 41 0.88 -4.50 -0.61
N SER A 42 1.30 -5.56 -1.31
CA SER A 42 1.24 -5.64 -2.77
C SER A 42 -0.21 -5.59 -3.27
N VAL A 43 -1.14 -6.27 -2.62
CA VAL A 43 -2.58 -6.20 -2.94
C VAL A 43 -3.11 -4.77 -2.80
N CYS A 44 -2.70 -4.03 -1.76
CA CYS A 44 -3.08 -2.63 -1.60
C CYS A 44 -2.58 -1.77 -2.77
N ILE A 45 -1.30 -1.97 -3.17
CA ILE A 45 -0.73 -1.23 -4.30
C ILE A 45 -1.49 -1.55 -5.59
N VAL A 46 -1.90 -2.81 -5.82
CA VAL A 46 -2.72 -3.16 -7.00
C VAL A 46 -4.01 -2.36 -7.03
N PHE A 47 -4.75 -2.26 -5.91
CA PHE A 47 -5.97 -1.46 -5.85
C PHE A 47 -5.72 0.02 -6.15
N ILE A 48 -4.63 0.59 -5.64
CA ILE A 48 -4.25 1.99 -5.88
C ILE A 48 -3.85 2.21 -7.34
N VAL A 49 -3.14 1.26 -7.95
CA VAL A 49 -2.76 1.33 -9.37
C VAL A 49 -4.00 1.28 -10.26
N VAL A 50 -4.94 0.37 -9.98
CA VAL A 50 -6.21 0.27 -10.72
C VAL A 50 -7.03 1.55 -10.58
N PHE A 51 -7.13 2.09 -9.35
CA PHE A 51 -7.75 3.39 -9.10
C PHE A 51 -7.09 4.52 -9.92
N SER A 52 -5.77 4.59 -9.91
CA SER A 52 -5.00 5.62 -10.62
C SER A 52 -5.13 5.50 -12.14
N LEU A 53 -5.12 4.27 -12.66
CA LEU A 53 -5.38 3.99 -14.08
C LEU A 53 -6.77 4.47 -14.48
N TRP A 54 -7.79 4.14 -13.69
CA TRP A 54 -9.16 4.56 -13.96
C TRP A 54 -9.31 6.09 -13.98
N GLN A 55 -8.77 6.78 -12.97
CA GLN A 55 -8.76 8.25 -12.92
C GLN A 55 -8.05 8.87 -14.12
N THR A 56 -6.92 8.30 -14.53
CA THR A 56 -6.15 8.76 -15.69
C THR A 56 -6.94 8.59 -16.99
N VAL A 57 -7.57 7.44 -17.20
CA VAL A 57 -8.43 7.17 -18.36
C VAL A 57 -9.62 8.14 -18.38
N ARG A 58 -10.31 8.33 -17.26
CA ARG A 58 -11.44 9.26 -17.14
C ARG A 58 -11.02 10.69 -17.48
N SER A 59 -9.86 11.13 -16.98
CA SER A 59 -9.33 12.47 -17.24
C SER A 59 -8.92 12.69 -18.70
N ILE A 60 -8.44 11.66 -19.40
CA ILE A 60 -8.05 11.75 -20.81
C ILE A 60 -9.27 11.68 -21.73
N ALA A 61 -10.19 10.77 -21.45
CA ALA A 61 -11.38 10.53 -22.27
C ALA A 61 -12.50 11.56 -22.04
N ASN A 62 -12.32 12.54 -21.15
CA ASN A 62 -13.33 13.56 -20.79
C ASN A 62 -14.71 12.95 -20.47
N ILE A 63 -14.72 11.77 -19.85
CA ILE A 63 -15.96 11.06 -19.52
C ILE A 63 -16.65 11.82 -18.38
N GLN A 64 -17.65 12.62 -18.76
CA GLN A 64 -18.57 13.25 -17.81
C GLN A 64 -19.54 12.19 -17.30
N VAL A 65 -19.16 11.52 -16.21
CA VAL A 65 -20.10 10.65 -15.50
C VAL A 65 -21.11 11.53 -14.78
N SER A 66 -22.38 11.44 -15.19
CA SER A 66 -23.48 12.12 -14.55
C SER A 66 -23.65 11.62 -13.11
N LEU A 67 -23.93 12.55 -12.19
CA LEU A 67 -23.85 12.40 -10.74
C LEU A 67 -25.00 11.57 -10.13
N SER A 68 -25.46 10.53 -10.83
CA SER A 68 -26.61 9.72 -10.41
C SER A 68 -26.17 8.31 -9.96
N GLY A 69 -25.83 8.21 -8.67
CA GLY A 69 -25.74 6.94 -7.95
C GLY A 69 -24.33 6.39 -7.70
N PHE A 70 -24.23 5.49 -6.72
CA PHE A 70 -23.00 4.81 -6.24
C PHE A 70 -22.21 4.09 -7.35
N LEU A 71 -22.87 3.74 -8.46
CA LEU A 71 -22.27 3.14 -9.66
C LEU A 71 -21.53 4.16 -10.55
N GLY A 72 -21.74 5.47 -10.37
CA GLY A 72 -21.08 6.53 -11.13
C GLY A 72 -19.62 6.79 -10.73
N TYR A 73 -19.18 6.23 -9.60
CA TYR A 73 -17.83 6.43 -9.08
C TYR A 73 -17.19 5.10 -8.65
N PRO A 74 -16.93 4.18 -9.59
CA PRO A 74 -16.27 2.90 -9.29
C PRO A 74 -14.89 3.11 -8.65
N GLU A 75 -14.26 4.25 -8.89
CA GLU A 75 -13.06 4.73 -8.20
C GLU A 75 -13.17 4.75 -6.66
N LEU A 76 -14.33 5.12 -6.11
CA LEU A 76 -14.54 5.12 -4.65
C LEU A 76 -14.55 3.70 -4.06
N ILE A 77 -14.95 2.71 -4.85
CA ILE A 77 -14.92 1.31 -4.42
C ILE A 77 -13.46 0.85 -4.28
N PHE A 78 -12.62 1.17 -5.27
CA PHE A 78 -11.20 0.80 -5.24
C PHE A 78 -10.44 1.46 -4.08
N ILE A 79 -10.71 2.73 -3.78
CA ILE A 79 -10.04 3.41 -2.66
C ILE A 79 -10.47 2.84 -1.30
N VAL A 80 -11.74 2.48 -1.13
CA VAL A 80 -12.23 1.81 0.09
C VAL A 80 -11.51 0.47 0.29
N PHE A 81 -11.40 -0.36 -0.76
CA PHE A 81 -10.65 -1.61 -0.68
C PHE A 81 -9.17 -1.40 -0.37
N ALA A 82 -8.55 -0.36 -0.93
CA ALA A 82 -7.18 0.00 -0.60
C ALA A 82 -7.04 0.36 0.90
N TYR A 83 -7.94 1.16 1.45
CA TYR A 83 -7.93 1.50 2.88
C TYR A 83 -8.14 0.29 3.79
N ILE A 84 -9.07 -0.61 3.43
CA ILE A 84 -9.26 -1.88 4.17
C ILE A 84 -7.95 -2.68 4.15
N GLY A 85 -7.30 -2.79 2.98
CA GLY A 85 -6.01 -3.44 2.84
C GLY A 85 -4.93 -2.79 3.72
N PHE A 86 -4.88 -1.46 3.79
CA PHE A 86 -3.96 -0.74 4.66
C PHE A 86 -4.21 -0.99 6.13
N ILE A 87 -5.46 -1.06 6.59
CA ILE A 87 -5.79 -1.40 7.98
C ILE A 87 -5.24 -2.80 8.33
N ILE A 88 -5.50 -3.80 7.48
CA ILE A 88 -5.01 -5.17 7.68
C ILE A 88 -3.46 -5.19 7.69
N THR A 89 -2.86 -4.45 6.78
CA THR A 89 -1.41 -4.35 6.63
C THR A 89 -0.77 -3.70 7.86
N SER A 90 -1.32 -2.60 8.36
CA SER A 90 -0.90 -1.93 9.60
C SER A 90 -1.04 -2.82 10.83
N TYR A 91 -2.12 -3.62 10.92
CA TYR A 91 -2.27 -4.60 12.00
C TYR A 91 -1.15 -5.65 11.97
N ARG A 92 -0.75 -6.13 10.79
CA ARG A 92 0.37 -7.06 10.64
C ARG A 92 1.73 -6.43 10.98
N VAL A 93 1.96 -5.16 10.63
CA VAL A 93 3.16 -4.42 11.07
C VAL A 93 3.21 -4.36 12.59
N SER A 94 2.09 -4.07 13.24
CA SER A 94 2.03 -4.07 14.71
C SER A 94 2.43 -5.43 15.28
N LYS A 95 1.96 -6.54 14.68
CA LYS A 95 2.36 -7.89 15.10
C LYS A 95 3.85 -8.16 14.89
N ILE A 96 4.40 -7.83 13.72
CA ILE A 96 5.84 -7.95 13.43
C ILE A 96 6.66 -7.09 14.41
N SER A 97 6.19 -5.88 14.75
CA SER A 97 6.86 -5.01 15.72
C SER A 97 6.82 -5.55 17.15
N LYS A 98 5.90 -6.47 17.47
CA LYS A 98 5.92 -7.19 18.76
C LYS A 98 6.89 -8.37 18.72
N GLU A 99 6.99 -9.06 17.58
CA GLU A 99 7.89 -10.21 17.37
C GLU A 99 9.38 -9.78 17.25
N PHE A 100 9.65 -8.64 16.61
CA PHE A 100 11.01 -8.15 16.31
C PHE A 100 11.34 -6.81 16.95
N GLY A 101 10.36 -6.16 17.60
CA GLY A 101 10.62 -4.89 18.28
C GLY A 101 11.31 -5.16 19.59
N PHE A 102 12.51 -4.58 19.73
CA PHE A 102 13.37 -4.55 20.91
C PHE A 102 12.74 -3.94 22.18
N LYS A 103 11.41 -3.96 22.35
CA LYS A 103 10.74 -3.44 23.56
C LYS A 103 11.11 -4.24 24.80
N GLU A 104 11.39 -5.53 24.64
CA GLU A 104 11.84 -6.41 25.73
C GLU A 104 13.37 -6.46 25.82
N GLU A 105 14.09 -6.66 24.71
CA GLU A 105 15.57 -6.64 24.70
C GLU A 105 16.15 -5.25 25.05
N GLY A 106 15.52 -4.17 24.59
CA GLY A 106 15.93 -2.80 24.93
C GLY A 106 15.75 -2.49 26.42
N LYS A 107 14.83 -3.16 27.13
CA LYS A 107 14.72 -3.03 28.60
C LYS A 107 15.86 -3.73 29.33
N GLU A 108 16.30 -4.90 28.85
CA GLU A 108 17.48 -5.58 29.41
C GLU A 108 18.77 -4.83 29.10
N ILE A 109 18.96 -4.37 27.87
CA ILE A 109 20.13 -3.57 27.49
C ILE A 109 20.19 -2.28 28.33
N ARG A 110 19.05 -1.60 28.56
CA ARG A 110 19.01 -0.41 29.44
C ARG A 110 19.33 -0.73 30.90
N LYS A 111 18.96 -1.93 31.39
CA LYS A 111 19.34 -2.39 32.73
C LYS A 111 20.83 -2.70 32.84
N LEU A 112 21.44 -3.27 31.80
CA LEU A 112 22.88 -3.54 31.73
C LEU A 112 23.70 -2.25 31.61
N VAL A 113 23.23 -1.25 30.85
CA VAL A 113 23.89 0.05 30.71
C VAL A 113 23.77 0.91 31.98
N LYS A 114 22.67 0.84 32.74
CA LYS A 114 22.52 1.55 34.02
C LYS A 114 23.29 0.93 35.20
N LYS A 115 23.79 -0.30 35.05
CA LYS A 115 24.58 -1.00 36.07
C LYS A 115 26.10 -0.77 35.92
N LYS A 116 26.52 -0.03 34.89
CA LYS A 116 27.90 0.37 34.63
C LYS A 116 28.06 1.85 34.98
#